data_AF-A0AAP6ZV81-F1
#
_entry.id   AF-A0AAP6ZV81-F1
#
_cell.length_a   1.000
_cell.length_b   1.000
_cell.length_c   1.000
_cell.angle_alpha   90.00
_cell.angle_beta   90.00
_cell.angle_gamma   90.00
#
_symmetry.space_group_name_H-M   'P 1'
#
loop_
_entity.id
_entity.type
_entity.pdbx_description
1 polymer ?
#
loop_
_entity_poly.entity_id
_entity_poly.type
_entity_poly.pdbx_seq_one_letter_code
_entity_poly.pdbx_strand_id
1 'polypeptide(L)'
;MGKHIPPFDNHNEAIIDVNDDTTPLCYFNHVRLAQGETFDYMLDDYETVVVLAGGTCSVTVTEQNGQTHAFDNIGQRESVWTGNPESVYVPVGMTAKLECVSDHADIMIAGGRFEETLSPFCVRQNDVDIVQYGSDDTKTHRKIKHVLGQSNADKRGRLLVSELFTVGAGGWSGFPPHKHDEDRVKEDGSKETFYEEVYQFRFNPDFGFGAQFLYEHEDDFGPVYHVRTGSVIAIDKGYHPSVAAPGYEMYYFTIIVGKTSKSLIQHFDPHHEYQVETIPGIKDMIAKFK
;
A
#
# COMPACT_ATOMS: atom_id res chain seq x y z
N MET A 1 10.45 -15.88 -1.21
CA MET A 1 11.03 -14.65 -0.65
C MET A 1 11.11 -13.63 -1.76
N GLY A 2 10.54 -12.46 -1.52
CA GLY A 2 9.99 -11.53 -2.51
C GLY A 2 10.78 -11.23 -3.78
N LYS A 3 10.06 -10.71 -4.78
CA LYS A 3 10.59 -10.33 -6.09
C LYS A 3 10.64 -8.81 -6.26
N HIS A 4 11.68 -8.34 -6.96
CA HIS A 4 11.79 -6.97 -7.42
C HIS A 4 11.44 -6.86 -8.90
N ILE A 5 10.52 -5.96 -9.22
CA ILE A 5 10.13 -5.58 -10.56
C ILE A 5 10.69 -4.17 -10.81
N PRO A 6 11.75 -4.02 -11.64
CA PRO A 6 12.29 -2.72 -11.98
C PRO A 6 11.25 -1.85 -12.69
N PRO A 7 11.34 -0.51 -12.61
CA PRO A 7 10.39 0.36 -13.29
C PRO A 7 10.39 0.15 -14.80
N PHE A 8 9.18 0.12 -15.36
CA PHE A 8 8.90 0.02 -16.79
C PHE A 8 7.59 0.75 -17.09
N ASP A 9 7.30 0.96 -18.38
CA ASP A 9 5.96 1.36 -18.81
C ASP A 9 5.09 0.10 -18.87
N ASN A 10 4.14 -0.01 -17.97
CA ASN A 10 3.23 -1.14 -17.90
C ASN A 10 2.08 -1.04 -18.90
N HIS A 11 1.98 0.04 -19.69
CA HIS A 11 0.90 0.23 -20.67
C HIS A 11 -0.51 0.06 -20.07
N ASN A 12 -0.68 0.50 -18.81
CA ASN A 12 -1.89 0.33 -18.00
C ASN A 12 -2.32 -1.13 -17.75
N GLU A 13 -1.43 -2.10 -17.98
CA GLU A 13 -1.61 -3.50 -17.59
C GLU A 13 -1.15 -3.75 -16.16
N ALA A 14 -1.70 -4.77 -15.49
CA ALA A 14 -1.35 -5.10 -14.12
C ALA A 14 0.15 -5.38 -13.95
N ILE A 15 0.76 -4.80 -12.91
CA ILE A 15 2.16 -5.06 -12.53
C ILE A 15 2.23 -6.29 -11.62
N ILE A 16 1.27 -6.42 -10.72
CA ILE A 16 0.98 -7.65 -9.96
C ILE A 16 -0.42 -8.08 -10.37
N ASP A 17 -0.52 -9.14 -11.15
CA ASP A 17 -1.78 -9.62 -11.71
C ASP A 17 -2.46 -10.62 -10.77
N VAL A 18 -3.71 -10.98 -11.09
CA VAL A 18 -4.46 -11.99 -10.35
C VAL A 18 -3.69 -13.31 -10.30
N ASN A 19 -3.64 -13.92 -9.11
CA ASN A 19 -2.90 -15.16 -8.86
C ASN A 19 -1.39 -15.03 -9.15
N ASP A 20 -0.81 -13.86 -8.88
CA ASP A 20 0.64 -13.67 -8.96
C ASP A 20 1.42 -14.79 -8.26
N ASP A 21 2.47 -15.29 -8.90
CA ASP A 21 3.25 -16.43 -8.39
C ASP A 21 3.95 -16.16 -7.04
N THR A 22 4.11 -14.88 -6.65
CA THR A 22 4.74 -14.49 -5.39
C THR A 22 3.71 -14.03 -4.36
N THR A 23 2.80 -13.15 -4.74
CA THR A 23 1.77 -12.59 -3.84
C THR A 23 0.36 -12.81 -4.40
N PRO A 24 -0.14 -14.07 -4.41
CA PRO A 24 -1.44 -14.43 -4.99
C PRO A 24 -2.66 -13.85 -4.24
N LEU A 25 -2.48 -13.19 -3.10
CA LEU A 25 -3.52 -12.42 -2.42
C LEU A 25 -3.59 -10.98 -2.88
N CYS A 26 -2.53 -10.45 -3.50
CA CYS A 26 -2.42 -9.05 -3.90
C CYS A 26 -2.70 -8.86 -5.40
N TYR A 27 -3.17 -7.67 -5.75
CA TYR A 27 -3.24 -7.16 -7.12
C TYR A 27 -2.74 -5.71 -7.14
N PHE A 28 -2.03 -5.33 -8.19
CA PHE A 28 -1.59 -3.95 -8.38
C PHE A 28 -1.53 -3.56 -9.86
N ASN A 29 -2.18 -2.46 -10.18
CA ASN A 29 -2.05 -1.80 -11.48
C ASN A 29 -1.78 -0.30 -11.30
N HIS A 30 -0.80 0.22 -12.03
CA HIS A 30 -0.52 1.65 -12.14
C HIS A 30 -1.08 2.15 -13.47
N VAL A 31 -2.15 2.94 -13.41
CA VAL A 31 -2.83 3.46 -14.60
C VAL A 31 -2.54 4.95 -14.76
N ARG A 32 -2.21 5.37 -15.98
CA ARG A 32 -2.10 6.78 -16.36
C ARG A 32 -3.10 7.10 -17.46
N LEU A 33 -3.84 8.19 -17.30
CA LEU A 33 -4.83 8.66 -18.26
C LEU A 33 -4.61 10.13 -18.59
N ALA A 34 -4.81 10.51 -19.85
CA ALA A 34 -4.98 11.89 -20.28
C ALA A 34 -6.45 12.31 -20.17
N GLN A 35 -6.71 13.61 -20.22
CA GLN A 35 -8.08 14.15 -20.16
C GLN A 35 -9.04 13.47 -21.13
N GLY A 36 -10.18 13.00 -20.60
CA GLY A 36 -11.23 12.32 -21.36
C GLY A 36 -10.95 10.86 -21.70
N GLU A 37 -9.74 10.35 -21.41
CA GLU A 37 -9.47 8.91 -21.53
C GLU A 37 -10.16 8.14 -20.42
N THR A 38 -10.53 6.91 -20.75
CA THR A 38 -11.19 5.99 -19.82
C THR A 38 -10.39 4.72 -19.63
N PHE A 39 -10.53 4.13 -18.44
CA PHE A 39 -10.02 2.80 -18.13
C PHE A 39 -11.11 2.02 -17.41
N ASP A 40 -11.40 0.83 -17.89
CA ASP A 40 -12.45 -0.04 -17.37
C ASP A 40 -11.83 -1.36 -16.93
N TYR A 41 -12.19 -1.86 -15.75
CA TYR A 41 -11.76 -3.17 -15.28
C TYR A 41 -12.80 -3.83 -14.39
N MET A 42 -12.69 -5.15 -14.23
CA MET A 42 -13.46 -5.97 -13.31
C MET A 42 -12.58 -7.13 -12.86
N LEU A 43 -12.54 -7.41 -11.56
CA LEU A 43 -11.85 -8.57 -10.99
C LEU A 43 -12.86 -9.43 -10.23
N ASP A 44 -12.96 -10.71 -10.59
CA ASP A 44 -13.96 -11.62 -10.03
C ASP A 44 -13.71 -11.92 -8.54
N ASP A 45 -12.45 -12.20 -8.18
CA ASP A 45 -12.06 -12.70 -6.85
C ASP A 45 -11.32 -11.65 -5.98
N TYR A 46 -11.24 -10.40 -6.43
CA TYR A 46 -10.47 -9.35 -5.76
C TYR A 46 -11.31 -8.11 -5.48
N GLU A 47 -11.34 -7.68 -4.22
CA GLU A 47 -11.76 -6.32 -3.89
C GLU A 47 -10.65 -5.36 -4.34
N THR A 48 -11.00 -4.14 -4.73
CA THR A 48 -10.01 -3.13 -5.10
C THR A 48 -10.31 -1.77 -4.50
N VAL A 49 -9.28 -0.93 -4.43
CA VAL A 49 -9.42 0.49 -4.18
C VAL A 49 -8.64 1.27 -5.23
N VAL A 50 -9.34 2.17 -5.92
CA VAL A 50 -8.78 3.08 -6.92
C VAL A 50 -8.31 4.32 -6.19
N VAL A 51 -7.01 4.56 -6.16
CA VAL A 51 -6.39 5.68 -5.43
C VAL A 51 -5.82 6.69 -6.41
N LEU A 52 -6.18 7.96 -6.25
CA LEU A 52 -5.65 9.03 -7.09
C LEU A 52 -4.33 9.53 -6.51
N ALA A 53 -3.22 9.09 -7.12
CA ALA A 53 -1.86 9.55 -6.81
C ALA A 53 -1.65 11.01 -7.25
N GLY A 54 -2.32 11.42 -8.33
CA GLY A 54 -2.39 12.79 -8.82
C GLY A 54 -3.51 12.96 -9.85
N GLY A 55 -4.02 14.18 -9.99
CA GLY A 55 -5.14 14.49 -10.89
C GLY A 55 -6.51 14.12 -10.33
N THR A 56 -7.50 14.10 -11.21
CA THR A 56 -8.93 13.96 -10.88
C THR A 56 -9.65 13.06 -11.87
N CYS A 57 -10.42 12.10 -11.36
CA CYS A 57 -11.29 11.23 -12.14
C CYS A 57 -12.75 11.28 -11.67
N SER A 58 -13.68 10.98 -12.59
CA SER A 58 -14.99 10.42 -12.23
C SER A 58 -14.88 8.89 -12.25
N VAL A 59 -15.44 8.24 -11.23
CA VAL A 59 -15.40 6.79 -11.07
C VAL A 59 -16.83 6.25 -10.99
N THR A 60 -17.18 5.34 -11.90
CA THR A 60 -18.47 4.65 -11.87
C THR A 60 -18.26 3.18 -11.52
N VAL A 61 -18.98 2.69 -10.52
CA VAL A 61 -18.98 1.26 -10.13
C VAL A 61 -20.32 0.66 -10.51
N THR A 62 -20.30 -0.40 -11.32
CA THR A 62 -21.50 -1.09 -11.81
C THR A 62 -21.59 -2.49 -11.22
N GLU A 63 -22.70 -2.78 -10.55
CA GLU A 63 -23.04 -4.10 -10.03
C GLU A 63 -23.41 -5.07 -11.17
N GLN A 64 -23.35 -6.37 -10.91
CA GLN A 64 -23.74 -7.41 -11.87
C GLN A 64 -25.21 -7.33 -12.32
N ASN A 65 -26.08 -6.74 -11.49
CA ASN A 65 -27.49 -6.50 -11.82
C ASN A 65 -27.72 -5.24 -12.69
N GLY A 66 -26.65 -4.49 -13.02
CA GLY A 66 -26.68 -3.26 -13.79
C GLY A 66 -26.89 -1.97 -12.98
N GLN A 67 -27.04 -2.05 -11.66
CA GLN A 67 -27.09 -0.87 -10.79
C GLN A 67 -25.73 -0.15 -10.79
N THR A 68 -25.75 1.18 -10.94
CA THR A 68 -24.55 2.01 -11.01
C THR A 68 -24.43 2.94 -9.82
N HIS A 69 -23.20 3.09 -9.29
CA HIS A 69 -22.81 4.04 -8.26
C HIS A 69 -21.78 5.00 -8.85
N ALA A 70 -22.09 6.29 -8.91
CA ALA A 70 -21.22 7.30 -9.49
C ALA A 70 -20.54 8.13 -8.39
N PHE A 71 -19.22 8.31 -8.53
CA PHE A 71 -18.37 9.10 -7.65
C PHE A 71 -17.62 10.14 -8.48
N ASP A 72 -18.08 11.38 -8.44
CA ASP A 72 -17.48 12.46 -9.24
C ASP A 72 -16.35 13.18 -8.51
N ASN A 73 -15.44 13.73 -9.32
CA ASN A 73 -14.34 14.59 -8.88
C ASN A 73 -13.50 13.95 -7.75
N ILE A 74 -13.12 12.69 -7.93
CA ILE A 74 -12.24 11.97 -7.02
C ILE A 74 -10.81 12.37 -7.33
N GLY A 75 -10.08 12.81 -6.30
CA GLY A 75 -8.69 13.25 -6.40
C GLY A 75 -8.58 14.76 -6.61
N GLN A 76 -7.79 15.41 -5.74
CA GLN A 76 -7.66 16.87 -5.68
C GLN A 76 -6.21 17.36 -5.65
N ARG A 77 -5.26 16.42 -5.58
CA ARG A 77 -3.82 16.72 -5.48
C ARG A 77 -3.13 16.56 -6.82
N GLU A 78 -2.04 17.30 -7.00
CA GLU A 78 -1.20 17.21 -8.20
C GLU A 78 -0.32 15.96 -8.17
N SER A 79 0.26 15.64 -7.01
CA SER A 79 1.12 14.46 -6.82
C SER A 79 1.04 13.92 -5.39
N VAL A 80 1.63 12.74 -5.16
CA VAL A 80 1.72 12.11 -3.83
C VAL A 80 2.36 13.02 -2.78
N TRP A 81 3.24 13.92 -3.21
CA TRP A 81 3.97 14.87 -2.36
C TRP A 81 3.08 16.03 -1.84
N THR A 82 1.93 16.25 -2.48
CA THR A 82 1.01 17.35 -2.18
C THR A 82 -0.33 16.82 -1.67
N GLY A 83 -0.84 17.32 -0.54
CA GLY A 83 -2.19 16.98 -0.06
C GLY A 83 -2.42 15.49 0.27
N ASN A 84 -3.68 15.09 0.44
CA ASN A 84 -4.09 13.72 0.78
C ASN A 84 -4.72 13.01 -0.44
N PRO A 85 -4.62 11.67 -0.53
CA PRO A 85 -5.32 10.91 -1.57
C PRO A 85 -6.83 11.00 -1.39
N GLU A 86 -7.55 10.83 -2.50
CA GLU A 86 -8.93 10.35 -2.47
C GLU A 86 -9.00 9.01 -3.19
N SER A 87 -9.98 8.19 -2.83
CA SER A 87 -10.10 6.86 -3.39
C SER A 87 -11.54 6.36 -3.49
N VAL A 88 -11.75 5.33 -4.31
CA VAL A 88 -13.02 4.61 -4.43
C VAL A 88 -12.77 3.13 -4.22
N TYR A 89 -13.47 2.55 -3.25
CA TYR A 89 -13.51 1.12 -3.02
C TYR A 89 -14.49 0.45 -3.99
N VAL A 90 -14.02 -0.58 -4.69
CA VAL A 90 -14.74 -1.35 -5.70
C VAL A 90 -14.81 -2.81 -5.22
N PRO A 91 -16.01 -3.32 -4.88
CA PRO A 91 -16.19 -4.69 -4.45
C PRO A 91 -15.84 -5.74 -5.52
N VAL A 92 -15.58 -6.97 -5.07
CA VAL A 92 -15.39 -8.16 -5.93
C VAL A 92 -16.52 -8.29 -6.96
N GLY A 93 -16.16 -8.62 -8.21
CA GLY A 93 -17.12 -8.88 -9.29
C GLY A 93 -17.91 -7.68 -9.80
N MET A 94 -17.56 -6.45 -9.37
CA MET A 94 -18.15 -5.20 -9.91
C MET A 94 -17.21 -4.56 -10.94
N THR A 95 -17.81 -3.95 -11.97
CA THR A 95 -17.05 -3.24 -13.00
C THR A 95 -16.79 -1.80 -12.55
N ALA A 96 -15.54 -1.37 -12.55
CA ALA A 96 -15.17 0.02 -12.37
C ALA A 96 -14.80 0.67 -13.71
N LYS A 97 -15.37 1.85 -13.95
CA LYS A 97 -15.02 2.73 -15.05
C LYS A 97 -14.41 4.01 -14.50
N LEU A 98 -13.20 4.33 -14.91
CA LEU A 98 -12.47 5.53 -14.57
C LEU A 98 -12.47 6.47 -15.78
N GLU A 99 -12.77 7.74 -15.59
CA GLU A 99 -12.68 8.78 -16.62
C GLU A 99 -11.86 9.95 -16.08
N CYS A 100 -10.78 10.32 -16.77
CA CYS A 100 -9.92 11.43 -16.37
C CYS A 100 -10.59 12.77 -16.69
N VAL A 101 -10.83 13.58 -15.65
CA VAL A 101 -11.50 14.89 -15.76
C VAL A 101 -10.47 16.02 -15.85
N SER A 102 -9.35 15.88 -15.15
CA SER A 102 -8.19 16.78 -15.24
C SER A 102 -7.34 16.54 -16.49
N ASP A 103 -6.33 17.37 -16.72
CA ASP A 103 -5.38 17.24 -17.85
C ASP A 103 -4.73 15.85 -17.91
N HIS A 104 -4.38 15.31 -16.75
CA HIS A 104 -3.87 13.95 -16.57
C HIS A 104 -4.32 13.38 -15.21
N ALA A 105 -4.33 12.05 -15.09
CA ALA A 105 -4.53 11.33 -13.85
C ALA A 105 -3.49 10.22 -13.67
N ASP A 106 -2.95 10.13 -12.46
CA ASP A 106 -2.02 9.12 -12.00
C ASP A 106 -2.73 8.27 -10.96
N ILE A 107 -3.03 7.02 -11.30
CA ILE A 107 -3.98 6.16 -10.59
C ILE A 107 -3.27 4.89 -10.13
N MET A 108 -3.40 4.56 -8.84
CA MET A 108 -2.95 3.30 -8.28
C MET A 108 -4.17 2.45 -7.92
N ILE A 109 -4.34 1.33 -8.60
CA ILE A 109 -5.39 0.34 -8.31
C ILE A 109 -4.76 -0.75 -7.47
N ALA A 110 -5.09 -0.75 -6.18
CA ALA A 110 -4.70 -1.81 -5.25
C ALA A 110 -5.81 -2.83 -5.13
N GLY A 111 -5.48 -4.12 -5.11
CA GLY A 111 -6.47 -5.17 -4.92
C GLY A 111 -6.03 -6.22 -3.91
N GLY A 112 -7.03 -6.88 -3.32
CA GLY A 112 -6.86 -7.96 -2.38
C GLY A 112 -7.87 -9.07 -2.60
N ARG A 113 -7.42 -10.31 -2.51
CA ARG A 113 -8.31 -11.47 -2.69
C ARG A 113 -9.36 -11.52 -1.58
N PHE A 114 -10.62 -11.61 -1.97
CA PHE A 114 -11.74 -11.61 -1.04
C PHE A 114 -12.94 -12.36 -1.63
N GLU A 115 -13.72 -12.99 -0.77
CA GLU A 115 -14.77 -13.94 -1.18
C GLU A 115 -16.19 -13.36 -1.08
N GLU A 116 -16.36 -12.22 -0.39
CA GLU A 116 -17.67 -11.61 -0.16
C GLU A 116 -17.83 -10.29 -0.93
N THR A 117 -19.05 -10.04 -1.41
CA THR A 117 -19.39 -8.77 -2.05
C THR A 117 -19.88 -7.76 -1.00
N LEU A 118 -19.18 -6.63 -0.94
CA LEU A 118 -19.52 -5.47 -0.10
C LEU A 118 -20.18 -4.37 -0.94
N SER A 119 -20.33 -3.17 -0.37
CA SER A 119 -20.86 -2.00 -1.08
C SER A 119 -19.74 -1.04 -1.50
N PRO A 120 -19.82 -0.42 -2.69
CA PRO A 120 -18.85 0.58 -3.09
C PRO A 120 -18.98 1.86 -2.23
N PHE A 121 -17.86 2.53 -1.99
CA PHE A 121 -17.82 3.81 -1.29
C PHE A 121 -16.58 4.60 -1.70
N CYS A 122 -16.56 5.91 -1.42
CA CYS A 122 -15.38 6.74 -1.59
C CYS A 122 -14.77 7.15 -0.24
N VAL A 123 -13.46 7.35 -0.22
CA VAL A 123 -12.74 8.01 0.88
C VAL A 123 -12.27 9.36 0.36
N ARG A 124 -12.78 10.45 0.96
CA ARG A 124 -12.38 11.81 0.61
C ARG A 124 -11.15 12.22 1.39
N GLN A 125 -10.47 13.27 0.93
CA GLN A 125 -9.18 13.72 1.48
C GLN A 125 -9.20 14.04 2.99
N ASN A 126 -10.38 14.39 3.53
CA ASN A 126 -10.60 14.71 4.94
C ASN A 126 -10.92 13.47 5.79
N ASP A 127 -11.26 12.35 5.16
CA ASP A 127 -11.60 11.09 5.82
C ASP A 127 -10.39 10.15 5.93
N VAL A 128 -9.24 10.54 5.35
CA VAL A 128 -7.98 9.79 5.40
C VAL A 128 -7.40 9.87 6.82
N ASP A 129 -7.18 8.71 7.44
CA ASP A 129 -6.52 8.63 8.75
C ASP A 129 -5.01 8.81 8.59
N ILE A 130 -4.43 9.74 9.35
CA ILE A 130 -3.02 10.13 9.23
C ILE A 130 -2.30 9.87 10.55
N VAL A 131 -1.17 9.19 10.45
CA VAL A 131 -0.28 8.90 11.58
C VAL A 131 1.11 9.43 11.25
N GLN A 132 1.73 10.13 12.20
CA GLN A 132 3.11 10.58 12.06
C GLN A 132 3.88 10.31 13.34
N TYR A 133 5.08 9.73 13.22
CA TYR A 133 5.89 9.24 14.34
C TYR A 133 7.36 9.10 13.93
N GLY A 134 8.20 8.68 14.87
CA GLY A 134 9.65 8.63 14.71
C GLY A 134 10.27 10.03 14.70
N SER A 135 11.56 10.10 14.37
CA SER A 135 12.29 11.37 14.31
C SER A 135 13.44 11.33 13.30
N ASP A 136 13.91 12.51 12.90
CA ASP A 136 15.07 12.64 12.00
C ASP A 136 16.38 12.21 12.68
N ASP A 137 16.45 12.33 14.02
CA ASP A 137 17.58 11.88 14.84
C ASP A 137 17.69 10.35 14.83
N THR A 138 16.56 9.66 14.96
CA THR A 138 16.49 8.19 14.89
C THR A 138 16.49 7.68 13.45
N LYS A 139 16.38 8.56 12.45
CA LYS A 139 16.17 8.22 11.04
C LYS A 139 14.92 7.38 10.79
N THR A 140 13.90 7.48 11.64
CA THR A 140 12.63 6.71 11.50
C THR A 140 11.41 7.60 11.32
N HIS A 141 11.61 8.88 11.00
CA HIS A 141 10.52 9.85 10.83
C HIS A 141 9.60 9.46 9.68
N ARG A 142 8.39 9.04 10.03
CA ARG A 142 7.41 8.49 9.09
C ARG A 142 6.08 9.20 9.19
N LYS A 143 5.45 9.39 8.04
CA LYS A 143 4.06 9.81 7.90
C LYS A 143 3.33 8.76 7.09
N ILE A 144 2.26 8.24 7.64
CA ILE A 144 1.41 7.23 7.04
C ILE A 144 0.04 7.85 6.81
N LYS A 145 -0.50 7.68 5.59
CA LYS A 145 -1.88 8.01 5.26
C LYS A 145 -2.60 6.71 4.96
N HIS A 146 -3.49 6.28 5.83
CA HIS A 146 -4.29 5.07 5.62
C HIS A 146 -5.43 5.38 4.66
N VAL A 147 -5.28 4.92 3.41
CA VAL A 147 -6.29 5.10 2.35
C VAL A 147 -7.45 4.16 2.55
N LEU A 148 -7.15 2.91 2.90
CA LEU A 148 -8.11 1.88 3.24
C LEU A 148 -7.57 1.12 4.46
N GLY A 149 -8.20 1.29 5.62
CA GLY A 149 -7.64 0.82 6.88
C GLY A 149 -8.69 0.58 7.96
N GLN A 150 -8.30 0.85 9.21
CA GLN A 150 -9.13 0.57 10.38
C GLN A 150 -10.40 1.42 10.46
N SER A 151 -10.35 2.66 9.97
CA SER A 151 -11.51 3.56 9.81
C SER A 151 -12.61 3.00 8.91
N ASN A 152 -12.30 1.97 8.11
CA ASN A 152 -13.19 1.35 7.14
C ASN A 152 -13.36 -0.15 7.38
N ALA A 153 -12.97 -0.68 8.55
CA ALA A 153 -12.91 -2.12 8.83
C ALA A 153 -14.26 -2.85 8.65
N ASP A 154 -15.37 -2.15 8.83
CA ASP A 154 -16.74 -2.62 8.64
C ASP A 154 -17.22 -2.58 7.17
N LYS A 155 -16.48 -1.90 6.29
CA LYS A 155 -16.86 -1.65 4.88
C LYS A 155 -15.94 -2.28 3.85
N ARG A 156 -14.82 -2.85 4.28
CA ARG A 156 -13.83 -3.54 3.43
C ARG A 156 -13.60 -4.98 3.85
N GLY A 157 -13.03 -5.78 2.95
CA GLY A 157 -12.56 -7.13 3.21
C GLY A 157 -11.23 -7.13 3.95
N ARG A 158 -10.25 -7.89 3.44
CA ARG A 158 -8.92 -8.07 4.06
C ARG A 158 -7.86 -7.14 3.49
N LEU A 159 -8.16 -6.40 2.41
CA LEU A 159 -7.27 -5.42 1.80
C LEU A 159 -7.00 -4.23 2.73
N LEU A 160 -5.73 -3.90 2.91
CA LEU A 160 -5.23 -2.70 3.58
C LEU A 160 -4.38 -1.92 2.59
N VAL A 161 -4.59 -0.61 2.51
CA VAL A 161 -3.85 0.26 1.58
C VAL A 161 -3.42 1.53 2.27
N SER A 162 -2.14 1.87 2.16
CA SER A 162 -1.58 3.07 2.79
C SER A 162 -0.53 3.74 1.92
N GLU A 163 -0.35 5.04 2.12
CA GLU A 163 0.79 5.79 1.61
C GLU A 163 1.78 6.04 2.74
N LEU A 164 3.02 5.61 2.57
CA LEU A 164 4.06 5.79 3.56
C LEU A 164 5.13 6.74 3.03
N PHE A 165 5.48 7.71 3.85
CA PHE A 165 6.51 8.70 3.56
C PHE A 165 7.59 8.60 4.62
N THR A 166 8.85 8.46 4.23
CA THR A 166 9.96 8.89 5.07
C THR A 166 10.03 10.42 4.98
N VAL A 167 9.58 11.11 6.03
CA VAL A 167 9.40 12.58 6.03
C VAL A 167 10.75 13.31 6.00
N GLY A 168 11.83 12.65 6.43
CA GLY A 168 13.19 13.14 6.33
C GLY A 168 13.97 12.50 5.18
N ALA A 169 15.03 13.19 4.74
CA ALA A 169 15.94 12.67 3.73
C ALA A 169 16.89 11.61 4.31
N GLY A 170 17.01 10.46 3.64
CA GLY A 170 17.87 9.36 4.07
C GLY A 170 17.34 8.57 5.28
N GLY A 171 16.02 8.52 5.45
CA GLY A 171 15.35 7.80 6.53
C GLY A 171 15.10 6.31 6.24
N TRP A 172 14.87 5.56 7.32
CA TRP A 172 14.42 4.17 7.33
C TRP A 172 12.90 4.09 7.48
N SER A 173 12.33 3.08 6.82
CA SER A 173 10.97 2.62 7.00
C SER A 173 10.92 1.10 7.10
N GLY A 174 9.76 0.54 7.47
CA GLY A 174 9.68 -0.88 7.82
C GLY A 174 10.56 -1.23 9.03
N PHE A 175 10.88 -0.23 9.88
CA PHE A 175 11.88 -0.35 10.94
C PHE A 175 11.30 -0.02 12.34
N PRO A 176 11.60 -0.81 13.40
CA PRO A 176 12.46 -1.98 13.40
C PRO A 176 11.89 -3.08 12.50
N PRO A 177 12.76 -3.96 11.96
CA PRO A 177 12.34 -4.95 10.99
C PRO A 177 11.22 -5.81 11.56
N HIS A 178 10.22 -6.07 10.73
CA HIS A 178 9.10 -6.92 11.09
C HIS A 178 8.66 -7.77 9.91
N LYS A 179 7.92 -8.82 10.24
CA LYS A 179 7.27 -9.74 9.30
C LYS A 179 5.82 -9.97 9.71
N HIS A 180 5.06 -10.57 8.81
CA HIS A 180 3.67 -10.97 8.99
C HIS A 180 3.38 -12.12 8.04
N ASP A 181 4.09 -13.23 8.20
CA ASP A 181 4.12 -14.34 7.24
C ASP A 181 3.61 -15.66 7.82
N GLU A 182 3.09 -15.62 9.05
CA GLU A 182 2.50 -16.75 9.76
C GLU A 182 1.24 -16.33 10.52
N ASP A 183 0.19 -17.16 10.46
CA ASP A 183 -0.91 -17.11 11.41
C ASP A 183 -0.51 -17.91 12.66
N ARG A 184 -0.05 -17.24 13.71
CA ARG A 184 0.41 -17.91 14.93
C ARG A 184 0.07 -17.19 16.22
N VAL A 185 0.01 -17.97 17.30
CA VAL A 185 -0.01 -17.50 18.68
C VAL A 185 1.30 -17.96 19.33
N LYS A 186 2.09 -17.03 19.85
CA LYS A 186 3.36 -17.32 20.51
C LYS A 186 3.14 -17.78 21.95
N GLU A 187 4.19 -18.33 22.56
CA GLU A 187 4.18 -18.81 23.95
C GLU A 187 3.84 -17.70 24.96
N ASP A 188 4.24 -16.45 24.68
CA ASP A 188 3.94 -15.28 25.51
C ASP A 188 2.50 -14.74 25.32
N GLY A 189 1.70 -15.39 24.47
CA GLY A 189 0.34 -15.00 24.13
C GLY A 189 0.22 -13.91 23.07
N SER A 190 1.33 -13.35 22.58
CA SER A 190 1.33 -12.45 21.43
C SER A 190 0.96 -13.21 20.16
N LYS A 191 0.50 -12.48 19.14
CA LYS A 191 0.04 -13.07 17.87
C LYS A 191 0.82 -12.49 16.70
N GLU A 192 0.81 -13.23 15.60
CA GLU A 192 1.15 -12.75 14.27
C GLU A 192 0.01 -13.15 13.34
N THR A 193 -0.30 -12.31 12.36
CA THR A 193 -1.28 -12.63 11.31
C THR A 193 -0.58 -12.67 9.96
N PHE A 194 -0.98 -13.63 9.12
CA PHE A 194 -0.39 -13.83 7.80
C PHE A 194 -0.93 -12.78 6.81
N TYR A 195 -0.01 -12.05 6.20
CA TYR A 195 -0.25 -11.03 5.18
C TYR A 195 0.80 -11.10 4.08
N GLU A 196 0.35 -10.99 2.84
CA GLU A 196 1.21 -10.66 1.70
C GLU A 196 1.23 -9.14 1.50
N GLU A 197 2.34 -8.63 0.99
CA GLU A 197 2.54 -7.19 0.84
C GLU A 197 3.20 -6.82 -0.49
N VAL A 198 2.75 -5.73 -1.10
CA VAL A 198 3.33 -5.15 -2.32
C VAL A 198 3.62 -3.67 -2.08
N TYR A 199 4.82 -3.24 -2.48
CA TYR A 199 5.27 -1.85 -2.45
C TYR A 199 5.46 -1.30 -3.86
N GLN A 200 5.01 -0.07 -4.12
CA GLN A 200 5.47 0.75 -5.24
C GLN A 200 6.18 1.99 -4.71
N PHE A 201 7.44 2.19 -5.12
CA PHE A 201 8.30 3.26 -4.61
C PHE A 201 8.27 4.52 -5.48
N ARG A 202 8.38 5.69 -4.85
CA ARG A 202 8.69 6.99 -5.46
C ARG A 202 9.70 7.75 -4.61
N PHE A 203 10.48 8.62 -5.22
CA PHE A 203 11.48 9.42 -4.53
C PHE A 203 11.33 10.89 -4.86
N ASN A 204 11.77 11.76 -3.95
CA ASN A 204 11.86 13.20 -4.19
C ASN A 204 13.29 13.69 -3.91
N PRO A 205 13.98 14.26 -4.91
CA PRO A 205 13.61 14.31 -6.33
C PRO A 205 13.48 12.92 -6.99
N ASP A 206 12.81 12.87 -8.15
CA ASP A 206 12.37 11.64 -8.83
C ASP A 206 13.51 10.68 -9.24
N PHE A 207 14.73 11.20 -9.39
CA PHE A 207 15.95 10.40 -9.67
C PHE A 207 16.61 9.83 -8.40
N GLY A 208 16.04 10.08 -7.22
CA GLY A 208 16.47 9.50 -5.96
C GLY A 208 16.35 7.99 -5.95
N PHE A 209 16.96 7.39 -4.93
CA PHE A 209 17.00 5.93 -4.79
C PHE A 209 17.10 5.51 -3.33
N GLY A 210 16.90 4.21 -3.11
CA GLY A 210 17.01 3.57 -1.80
C GLY A 210 17.33 2.08 -1.93
N ALA A 211 17.18 1.37 -0.83
CA ALA A 211 17.33 -0.07 -0.77
C ALA A 211 16.18 -0.72 0.01
N GLN A 212 15.63 -1.80 -0.54
CA GLN A 212 14.74 -2.71 0.17
C GLN A 212 15.55 -3.95 0.57
N PHE A 213 15.56 -4.27 1.86
CA PHE A 213 16.15 -5.49 2.39
C PHE A 213 15.06 -6.53 2.56
N LEU A 214 15.35 -7.81 2.27
CA LEU A 214 14.50 -8.93 2.64
C LEU A 214 15.35 -10.00 3.31
N TYR A 215 14.87 -10.61 4.39
CA TYR A 215 15.50 -11.76 5.03
C TYR A 215 14.45 -12.56 5.83
N GLU A 216 14.56 -13.89 5.90
CA GLU A 216 13.48 -14.73 6.44
C GLU A 216 13.62 -14.96 7.95
N HIS A 217 14.82 -15.27 8.42
CA HIS A 217 15.12 -15.49 9.84
C HIS A 217 16.17 -14.50 10.38
N GLU A 218 16.22 -14.33 11.69
CA GLU A 218 16.93 -13.25 12.39
C GLU A 218 18.44 -13.20 12.12
N ASP A 219 19.04 -14.33 11.77
CA ASP A 219 20.47 -14.48 11.47
C ASP A 219 20.75 -14.62 9.95
N ASP A 220 19.71 -14.58 9.12
CA ASP A 220 19.86 -14.77 7.67
C ASP A 220 20.38 -13.50 6.99
N PHE A 221 21.15 -13.72 5.91
CA PHE A 221 21.43 -12.69 4.92
C PHE A 221 20.54 -12.93 3.71
N GLY A 222 19.72 -11.95 3.34
CA GLY A 222 18.91 -12.01 2.14
C GLY A 222 19.23 -10.90 1.13
N PRO A 223 18.45 -10.79 0.05
CA PRO A 223 18.70 -9.84 -1.02
C PRO A 223 18.51 -8.40 -0.54
N VAL A 224 19.30 -7.51 -1.16
CA VAL A 224 19.13 -6.07 -1.06
C VAL A 224 18.85 -5.56 -2.46
N TYR A 225 17.64 -5.03 -2.66
CA TYR A 225 17.21 -4.51 -3.95
C TYR A 225 17.42 -3.01 -4.01
N HIS A 226 18.13 -2.55 -5.04
CA HIS A 226 18.23 -1.14 -5.37
C HIS A 226 16.89 -0.66 -5.96
N VAL A 227 16.20 0.22 -5.24
CA VAL A 227 14.88 0.74 -5.61
C VAL A 227 14.96 2.21 -6.02
N ARG A 228 14.22 2.56 -7.07
CA ARG A 228 14.06 3.91 -7.65
C ARG A 228 12.57 4.17 -7.92
N THR A 229 12.21 5.38 -8.32
CA THR A 229 10.81 5.73 -8.66
C THR A 229 10.22 4.75 -9.69
N GLY A 230 9.06 4.18 -9.36
CA GLY A 230 8.35 3.16 -10.13
C GLY A 230 8.77 1.72 -9.86
N SER A 231 9.72 1.47 -8.94
CA SER A 231 10.11 0.09 -8.59
C SER A 231 9.00 -0.56 -7.77
N VAL A 232 8.76 -1.84 -8.02
CA VAL A 232 7.79 -2.63 -7.25
C VAL A 232 8.48 -3.79 -6.53
N ILE A 233 8.15 -4.01 -5.27
CA ILE A 233 8.59 -5.18 -4.51
C ILE A 233 7.34 -5.94 -4.08
N ALA A 234 7.25 -7.23 -4.42
CA ALA A 234 6.23 -8.13 -3.91
C ALA A 234 6.85 -9.05 -2.85
N ILE A 235 6.26 -9.08 -1.65
CA ILE A 235 6.79 -9.68 -0.43
C ILE A 235 5.80 -10.76 0.03
N ASP A 236 6.25 -12.01 -0.07
CA ASP A 236 5.49 -13.19 0.37
C ASP A 236 5.77 -13.57 1.83
N LYS A 237 6.95 -13.20 2.33
CA LYS A 237 7.41 -13.54 3.69
C LYS A 237 8.66 -12.75 4.11
N GLY A 238 9.01 -12.90 5.38
CA GLY A 238 10.26 -12.41 5.96
C GLY A 238 10.21 -10.95 6.39
N TYR A 239 11.29 -10.54 7.04
CA TYR A 239 11.56 -9.18 7.47
C TYR A 239 11.91 -8.27 6.30
N HIS A 240 11.33 -7.08 6.26
CA HIS A 240 11.38 -6.22 5.07
C HIS A 240 11.60 -4.72 5.33
N PRO A 241 12.69 -4.30 6.02
CA PRO A 241 12.99 -2.89 6.20
C PRO A 241 13.47 -2.24 4.89
N SER A 242 13.20 -0.94 4.75
CA SER A 242 13.59 -0.11 3.61
C SER A 242 14.33 1.14 4.05
N VAL A 243 15.25 1.63 3.22
CA VAL A 243 16.01 2.86 3.49
C VAL A 243 16.13 3.74 2.25
N ALA A 244 15.96 5.05 2.43
CA ALA A 244 16.26 6.04 1.41
C ALA A 244 17.75 6.41 1.42
N ALA A 245 18.36 6.70 0.28
CA ALA A 245 19.71 7.25 0.26
C ALA A 245 19.72 8.72 0.79
N PRO A 246 20.85 9.20 1.33
CA PRO A 246 20.95 10.56 1.87
C PRO A 246 20.55 11.62 0.84
N GLY A 247 19.76 12.61 1.27
CA GLY A 247 19.29 13.70 0.40
C GLY A 247 17.97 13.41 -0.34
N TYR A 248 17.41 12.20 -0.24
CA TYR A 248 16.14 11.84 -0.87
C TYR A 248 15.06 11.52 0.15
N GLU A 249 13.86 12.06 -0.08
CA GLU A 249 12.64 11.55 0.54
C GLU A 249 12.19 10.30 -0.23
N MET A 250 11.63 9.33 0.48
CA MET A 250 11.05 8.11 -0.08
C MET A 250 9.57 8.05 0.26
N TYR A 251 8.78 7.81 -0.78
CA TYR A 251 7.39 7.43 -0.70
C TYR A 251 7.27 5.97 -1.12
N TYR A 252 6.38 5.23 -0.50
CA TYR A 252 5.90 4.01 -1.10
C TYR A 252 4.43 3.75 -0.78
N PHE A 253 3.73 3.28 -1.81
CA PHE A 253 2.35 2.82 -1.74
C PHE A 253 2.34 1.36 -1.30
N THR A 254 1.58 1.04 -0.26
CA THR A 254 1.52 -0.30 0.31
C THR A 254 0.17 -0.94 0.06
N ILE A 255 0.22 -2.20 -0.36
CA ILE A 255 -0.94 -3.06 -0.57
C ILE A 255 -0.70 -4.29 0.29
N ILE A 256 -1.49 -4.45 1.33
CA ILE A 256 -1.30 -5.50 2.34
C ILE A 256 -2.59 -6.30 2.40
N VAL A 257 -2.52 -7.62 2.20
CA VAL A 257 -3.72 -8.46 2.12
C VAL A 257 -3.60 -9.63 3.07
N GLY A 258 -4.54 -9.69 4.01
CA GLY A 258 -4.56 -10.75 5.02
C GLY A 258 -5.04 -12.06 4.42
N LYS A 259 -4.41 -13.16 4.80
CA LYS A 259 -4.88 -14.49 4.40
C LYS A 259 -6.18 -14.87 5.11
N THR A 260 -6.27 -14.57 6.41
CA THR A 260 -7.42 -14.92 7.26
C THR A 260 -7.93 -13.76 8.10
N SER A 261 -7.13 -12.71 8.31
CA SER A 261 -7.42 -11.60 9.21
C SER A 261 -7.72 -10.31 8.46
N LYS A 262 -8.50 -9.43 9.08
CA LYS A 262 -8.63 -8.01 8.68
C LYS A 262 -7.69 -7.09 9.48
N SER A 263 -7.18 -7.54 10.63
CA SER A 263 -6.24 -6.83 11.48
C SER A 263 -4.81 -7.34 11.27
N LEU A 264 -3.89 -6.41 11.03
CA LEU A 264 -2.47 -6.69 10.84
C LEU A 264 -1.77 -6.72 12.20
N ILE A 265 -1.23 -7.87 12.57
CA ILE A 265 -0.44 -8.05 13.78
C ILE A 265 0.93 -8.55 13.36
N GLN A 266 1.92 -7.67 13.49
CA GLN A 266 3.28 -7.90 13.01
C GLN A 266 4.12 -8.60 14.07
N HIS A 267 5.15 -9.31 13.59
CA HIS A 267 6.21 -9.86 14.41
C HIS A 267 7.50 -9.08 14.17
N PHE A 268 7.98 -8.37 15.19
CA PHE A 268 9.27 -7.69 15.13
C PHE A 268 10.41 -8.68 15.29
N ASP A 269 11.50 -8.42 14.58
CA ASP A 269 12.75 -9.15 14.72
C ASP A 269 13.24 -9.05 16.18
N PRO A 270 13.35 -10.17 16.92
CA PRO A 270 13.78 -10.18 18.32
C PRO A 270 15.13 -9.49 18.59
N HIS A 271 16.06 -9.48 17.63
CA HIS A 271 17.35 -8.77 17.77
C HIS A 271 17.17 -7.25 17.79
N HIS A 272 16.07 -6.75 17.25
CA HIS A 272 15.81 -5.33 17.03
C HIS A 272 14.55 -4.82 17.74
N GLU A 273 13.76 -5.69 18.35
CA GLU A 273 12.47 -5.39 18.99
C GLU A 273 12.60 -4.33 20.09
N TYR A 274 13.74 -4.27 20.80
CA TYR A 274 14.01 -3.24 21.80
C TYR A 274 13.86 -1.80 21.25
N GLN A 275 14.00 -1.62 19.93
CA GLN A 275 13.87 -0.31 19.30
C GLN A 275 12.43 0.22 19.30
N VAL A 276 11.42 -0.65 19.46
CA VAL A 276 10.02 -0.26 19.68
C VAL A 276 9.88 0.62 20.93
N GLU A 277 10.79 0.49 21.90
CA GLU A 277 10.84 1.31 23.10
C GLU A 277 11.59 2.64 22.90
N THR A 278 12.35 2.78 21.80
CA THR A 278 13.23 3.92 21.55
C THR A 278 12.70 4.87 20.49
N ILE A 279 11.89 4.37 19.56
CA ILE A 279 11.35 5.16 18.45
C ILE A 279 10.11 5.93 18.95
N PRO A 280 10.11 7.27 18.93
CA PRO A 280 8.98 8.06 19.41
C PRO A 280 7.68 7.73 18.67
N GLY A 281 6.58 7.50 19.38
CA GLY A 281 5.24 7.32 18.80
C GLY A 281 4.99 6.00 18.05
N ILE A 282 5.96 5.07 17.97
CA ILE A 282 5.78 3.81 17.23
C ILE A 282 4.66 2.92 17.79
N LYS A 283 4.45 2.94 19.12
CA LYS A 283 3.40 2.15 19.77
C LYS A 283 1.99 2.61 19.40
N ASP A 284 1.81 3.92 19.22
CA ASP A 284 0.53 4.50 18.78
C ASP A 284 0.23 4.10 17.33
N MET A 285 1.27 4.07 16.49
CA MET A 285 1.15 3.55 15.12
C MET A 285 0.76 2.07 15.11
N ILE A 286 1.41 1.21 15.91
CA ILE A 286 1.07 -0.22 15.98
C ILE A 286 -0.40 -0.42 16.38
N ALA A 287 -0.93 0.41 17.27
CA ALA A 287 -2.32 0.33 17.70
C ALA A 287 -3.33 0.68 16.58
N LYS A 288 -2.93 1.41 15.54
CA LYS A 288 -3.80 1.78 14.41
C LYS A 288 -4.02 0.64 13.40
N PHE A 289 -3.15 -0.37 13.41
CA PHE A 289 -3.24 -1.55 12.53
C PHE A 289 -3.94 -2.75 13.18
N LYS A 290 -4.10 -2.75 14.51
CA LYS A 290 -4.85 -3.75 15.28
C LYS A 290 -6.35 -3.49 15.20
#